data_AF-A0A3D3X484-F1
#
_entry.id   AF-A0A3D3X484-F1
#
_cell.length_a   1.000
_cell.length_b   1.000
_cell.length_c   1.000
_cell.angle_alpha   90.00
_cell.angle_beta   90.00
_cell.angle_gamma   90.00
#
_symmetry.space_group_name_H-M   'P 1'
#
loop_
_entity.id
_entity.type
_entity.pdbx_description
1 polymer ?
#
loop_
_entity_poly.entity_id
_entity_poly.type
_entity_poly.pdbx_seq_one_letter_code
_entity_poly.pdbx_strand_id
1 'polypeptide(L)' 'LSNFVNSGFLKIFVLTQFKSHSLMQHLREGWRISGLRGHFIDPIPAQMRMGKRWYEGTADAIYQNLNLIKDT' A
#
# COMPACT_ATOMS: atom_id res chain seq x y z
N LEU A 1 -0.72 0.55 11.36
CA LEU A 1 -1.38 -0.71 10.93
C LEU A 1 -2.18 -1.34 12.06
N SER A 2 -1.62 -1.52 13.26
CA SER A 2 -2.33 -2.11 14.41
C SER A 2 -3.68 -1.46 14.71
N ASN A 3 -3.78 -0.12 14.66
CA ASN A 3 -5.05 0.57 14.87
C ASN A 3 -6.14 0.18 13.86
N PHE A 4 -5.78 0.09 12.57
CA PHE A 4 -6.72 -0.30 11.51
C PHE A 4 -7.18 -1.75 11.69
N VAL A 5 -6.24 -2.66 11.94
CA VAL A 5 -6.52 -4.08 12.17
C VAL A 5 -7.40 -4.28 13.41
N ASN A 6 -7.06 -3.64 14.53
CA ASN A 6 -7.85 -3.69 15.76
C ASN A 6 -9.24 -3.08 15.60
N SER A 7 -9.44 -2.21 14.61
CA SER A 7 -10.72 -1.60 14.25
C SER A 7 -11.47 -2.35 13.15
N GLY A 8 -10.98 -3.52 12.70
CA GLY A 8 -11.63 -4.36 11.68
C GLY A 8 -11.34 -3.97 10.24
N PHE A 9 -10.47 -2.98 9.97
CA PHE A 9 -10.04 -2.64 8.62
C PHE A 9 -8.89 -3.56 8.20
N LEU A 10 -9.20 -4.53 7.32
CA LEU A 10 -8.29 -5.59 6.91
C LEU A 10 -7.94 -5.59 5.41
N LYS A 11 -8.40 -4.59 4.65
CA LYS A 11 -8.00 -4.32 3.26
C LYS A 11 -7.21 -3.01 3.25
N ILE A 12 -5.88 -3.10 3.30
CA ILE A 12 -5.02 -1.93 3.45
C ILE A 12 -3.97 -1.90 2.35
N PHE A 13 -3.94 -0.81 1.58
CA PHE A 13 -2.81 -0.47 0.73
C PHE A 13 -1.85 0.47 1.48
N VAL A 14 -0.55 0.16 1.43
CA VAL A 14 0.50 1.01 2.01
C VAL A 14 1.31 1.62 0.87
N LEU A 15 1.02 2.87 0.52
CA LEU A 15 1.75 3.59 -0.53
C LEU A 15 3.14 3.99 -0.01
N THR A 16 4.19 3.58 -0.72
CA THR A 16 5.58 3.90 -0.36
C THR A 16 6.27 4.67 -1.47
N GLN A 17 7.20 5.56 -1.12
CA GLN A 17 7.92 6.39 -2.09
C GLN A 17 9.43 6.12 -2.05
N PHE A 18 10.20 6.90 -1.29
CA PHE A 18 11.66 6.82 -1.30
C PHE A 18 12.19 5.77 -0.33
N LYS A 19 13.24 5.05 -0.75
CA LYS A 19 14.06 4.14 0.08
C LYS A 19 13.23 3.15 0.93
N SER A 20 12.17 2.59 0.36
CA SER A 20 11.20 1.77 1.11
C SER A 20 11.57 0.29 1.26
N HIS A 21 12.80 -0.13 0.93
CA HIS A 21 13.15 -1.56 0.92
C HIS A 21 12.99 -2.25 2.27
N SER A 22 13.57 -1.67 3.33
CA SER A 22 13.45 -2.21 4.70
C SER A 22 12.00 -2.17 5.21
N LEU A 23 11.24 -1.13 4.86
CA LEU A 23 9.82 -1.04 5.16
C LEU A 23 9.02 -2.13 4.45
N MET A 24 9.27 -2.36 3.16
CA MET A 24 8.61 -3.43 2.42
C MET A 24 8.92 -4.81 3.02
N GLN A 25 10.15 -5.04 3.44
CA GLN A 25 10.52 -6.27 4.14
C GLN A 25 9.77 -6.41 5.47
N HIS A 26 9.77 -5.35 6.30
CA HIS A 26 9.03 -5.33 7.56
C HIS A 26 7.53 -5.60 7.36
N LEU A 27 6.92 -5.05 6.31
CA LEU A 27 5.52 -5.29 5.97
C LEU A 27 5.29 -6.75 5.54
N ARG A 28 6.16 -7.32 4.71
CA ARG A 28 6.05 -8.72 4.27
C ARG A 28 6.22 -9.72 5.42
N GLU A 29 7.12 -9.44 6.35
CA GLU A 29 7.42 -10.34 7.47
C GLU A 29 6.43 -10.17 8.62
N GLY A 30 6.09 -8.93 8.97
CA GLY A 30 5.27 -8.61 10.14
C GLY A 30 3.76 -8.54 9.90
N TRP A 31 3.32 -8.36 8.65
CA TRP A 31 1.91 -8.09 8.32
C TRP A 31 1.32 -9.07 7.30
N ARG A 32 1.86 -10.28 7.25
CA ARG A 32 1.36 -11.34 6.37
C ARG A 32 0.03 -11.89 6.88
N ILE A 33 -1.07 -11.46 6.24
CA ILE A 33 -2.41 -12.01 6.49
C ILE A 33 -2.55 -13.30 5.66
N SER A 34 -2.59 -14.46 6.32
CA SER A 34 -2.78 -15.76 5.68
C SER A 34 -4.16 -16.33 6.01
N GLY A 35 -4.79 -17.04 5.06
CA GLY A 35 -5.98 -17.85 5.31
C GLY A 35 -7.33 -17.13 5.27
N LEU A 36 -7.37 -15.80 5.14
CA LEU A 36 -8.61 -15.04 5.00
C LEU A 36 -8.74 -14.48 3.58
N ARG A 37 -9.72 -14.97 2.82
CA ARG A 37 -10.01 -14.47 1.47
C ARG A 37 -10.47 -13.01 1.54
N GLY A 38 -9.82 -12.15 0.77
CA GLY A 38 -10.20 -10.74 0.66
C GLY A 38 -9.65 -9.81 1.75
N HIS A 39 -8.72 -10.29 2.59
CA HIS A 39 -7.96 -9.45 3.52
C HIS A 39 -6.49 -9.38 3.09
N PHE A 40 -5.91 -8.19 3.13
CA PHE A 40 -4.55 -7.94 2.70
C PHE A 40 -4.00 -6.66 3.34
N ILE A 41 -2.67 -6.63 3.51
CA ILE A 41 -1.92 -5.41 3.83
C ILE A 41 -0.77 -5.37 2.82
N ASP A 42 -0.99 -4.66 1.72
CA ASP A 42 -0.11 -4.73 0.56
C ASP A 42 0.68 -3.42 0.38
N PRO A 43 2.02 -3.47 0.41
CA PRO A 43 2.84 -2.33 0.08
C PRO A 43 2.84 -2.07 -1.42
N ILE A 44 2.48 -0.85 -1.81
CA ILE A 44 2.50 -0.39 -3.20
C ILE A 44 3.65 0.62 -3.35
N PRO A 45 4.76 0.24 -4.00
CA PRO A 45 5.84 1.17 -4.28
C PRO A 45 5.40 2.22 -5.31
N ALA A 46 5.92 3.44 -5.20
CA ALA A 46 5.74 4.45 -6.22
C ALA A 46 6.23 3.93 -7.56
N GLN A 47 5.37 4.00 -8.56
CA GLN A 47 5.64 3.50 -9.90
C GLN A 47 5.68 4.69 -10.87
N MET A 48 6.61 4.65 -11.81
CA MET A 48 6.69 5.64 -12.91
C MET A 48 5.68 5.28 -14.01
N ARG A 49 4.40 5.10 -13.64
CA ARG A 49 3.33 4.62 -14.54
C ARG A 49 2.77 5.71 -15.45
N MET A 50 2.66 6.95 -14.95
CA MET A 50 2.07 8.08 -15.68
C MET A 50 3.13 9.05 -16.27
N GLY A 51 4.41 8.65 -16.27
CA GLY A 51 5.52 9.44 -16.82
C GLY A 51 6.81 9.29 -16.04
N LYS A 52 7.78 10.18 -16.28
CA LYS A 52 9.12 10.16 -15.65
C LYS A 52 9.17 10.62 -14.17
N ARG A 53 8.03 10.75 -13.49
CA ARG A 53 7.97 11.36 -12.16
C ARG A 53 7.42 10.39 -11.13
N TRP A 54 8.05 10.42 -9.94
CA TRP A 54 7.54 9.79 -8.73
C TRP A 54 6.28 10.54 -8.25
N TYR A 55 5.68 10.13 -7.13
CA TYR A 55 4.62 10.92 -6.51
C TYR A 55 5.08 12.37 -6.27
N GLU A 56 4.35 13.33 -6.81
CA GLU A 56 4.62 14.77 -6.65
C GLU A 56 4.15 15.29 -5.29
N GLY A 57 3.35 14.50 -4.58
CA GLY A 57 2.86 14.77 -3.23
C GLY A 57 1.93 13.68 -2.73
N THR A 58 1.37 13.86 -1.54
CA THR A 58 0.47 12.88 -0.91
C THR A 58 -0.85 12.71 -1.67
N ALA A 59 -1.43 13.80 -2.18
CA ALA A 59 -2.63 13.74 -3.00
C ALA A 59 -2.37 13.05 -4.36
N ASP A 60 -1.23 13.32 -4.97
CA ASP A 60 -0.82 12.68 -6.22
C ASP A 60 -0.58 11.16 -6.03
N ALA A 61 -0.01 10.75 -4.89
CA ALA A 61 0.12 9.34 -4.55
C ALA A 61 -1.24 8.62 -4.53
N ILE A 62 -2.29 9.26 -3.99
CA ILE A 62 -3.64 8.71 -4.02
C ILE A 62 -4.18 8.70 -5.46
N TYR A 63 -4.04 9.82 -6.19
CA TYR A 63 -4.55 9.98 -7.55
C TYR A 63 -3.98 8.92 -8.51
N GLN A 64 -2.67 8.70 -8.50
CA GLN A 64 -2.01 7.69 -9.34
C GLN A 64 -2.45 6.25 -9.03
N ASN A 65 -3.00 5.99 -7.84
CA ASN A 65 -3.42 4.67 -7.37
C ASN A 65 -4.94 4.51 -7.27
N LEU A 66 -5.74 5.44 -7.81
CA LEU A 66 -7.20 5.38 -7.74
C LEU A 66 -7.79 4.10 -8.33
N ASN A 67 -7.16 3.52 -9.36
CA ASN A 67 -7.62 2.27 -9.95
C ASN A 67 -7.55 1.11 -8.97
N LEU A 68 -6.51 1.05 -8.11
CA LEU A 68 -6.40 0.01 -7.08
C LEU A 68 -7.58 0.04 -6.11
N ILE A 69 -8.07 1.24 -5.78
CA ILE A 69 -9.19 1.43 -4.86
C ILE A 69 -10.51 1.04 -5.54
N LYS A 70 -10.67 1.32 -6.83
CA LYS A 70 -11.90 1.04 -7.59
C LYS A 70 -12.07 -0.45 -7.93
N ASP A 71 -10.97 -1.16 -8.11
CA ASP A 71 -10.95 -2.55 -8.59
C ASP A 71 -11.01 -3.59 -7.44
N THR A 72 -11.16 -3.17 -6.17
CA THR A 72 -11.07 -4.00 -4.95
C THR A 72 -12.38 -4.07 -4.15
#